data_AF-A0A1F3DJE5-F1
#
_entry.id   AF-A0A1F3DJE5-F1
#
_cell.length_a   1.000
_cell.length_b   1.000
_cell.length_c   1.000
_cell.angle_alpha   90.00
_cell.angle_beta   90.00
_cell.angle_gamma   90.00
#
_symmetry.space_group_name_H-M   'P 1'
#
loop_
_entity.id
_entity.type
_entity.pdbx_description
1 polymer ?
#
loop_
_entity_poly.entity_id
_entity_poly.type
_entity_poly.pdbx_seq_one_letter_code
_entity_poly.pdbx_strand_id
1 'polypeptide(L)'
;MTFPSRYRLTAARAAIIALVVLIPLKCLSQGIVESVNPNEKIFLARTKQFNEFLDRFNYRTTFTGEPVDQEFSSKMPRGKMVNALFDLKDKRIDPGTKEFSQKYVDLKSRFAGEVVTKNLQIARYSGNIIAEARSSVVFKGAHGKISVFLAQEVVGENRIKWVILDVKGELFNFLKTDTTFIRFIPPSSNETDFMNLKRALDDISYLQYYAGKDYEPDNLTLFFYLVNTGALKFEYVDEVIYHITDLPGWCIKVREFNRNELNSGWLISDLSENTLERYEYIRALK
;
A
#
# COMPACT_ATOMS: atom_id res chain seq x y z
N MET A 1 32.62 -80.10 52.88
CA MET A 1 31.87 -79.85 51.63
C MET A 1 32.17 -78.43 51.17
N THR A 2 33.11 -78.28 50.23
CA THR A 2 33.65 -77.00 49.77
C THR A 2 33.16 -76.73 48.35
N PHE A 3 32.33 -75.70 48.18
CA PHE A 3 31.92 -75.21 46.85
C PHE A 3 33.08 -74.49 46.16
N PRO A 4 33.25 -74.61 44.83
CA PRO A 4 34.44 -74.14 44.14
C PRO A 4 34.44 -72.62 43.89
N SER A 5 35.62 -72.04 44.09
CA SER A 5 36.05 -70.64 43.99
C SER A 5 35.93 -69.98 42.59
N ARG A 6 35.13 -70.51 41.66
CA ARG A 6 35.05 -69.98 40.27
C ARG A 6 33.89 -69.00 40.00
N TYR A 7 32.93 -68.87 40.91
CA TYR A 7 31.77 -67.97 40.73
C TYR A 7 31.97 -66.55 41.28
N ARG A 8 33.00 -66.31 42.11
CA ARG A 8 33.24 -64.97 42.71
C ARG A 8 33.93 -63.99 41.76
N LEU A 9 34.72 -64.47 40.81
CA LEU A 9 35.44 -63.59 39.87
C LEU A 9 34.55 -63.08 38.72
N THR A 10 33.60 -63.91 38.26
CA THR A 10 32.64 -63.54 37.21
C THR A 10 31.55 -62.59 37.72
N ALA A 11 31.08 -62.78 38.95
CA ALA A 11 30.14 -61.86 39.60
C ALA A 11 30.78 -60.48 39.87
N ALA A 12 32.05 -60.44 40.28
CA ALA A 12 32.78 -59.18 40.50
C ALA A 12 33.02 -58.41 39.19
N ARG A 13 33.31 -59.11 38.08
CA ARG A 13 33.46 -58.47 36.76
C ARG A 13 32.14 -57.96 36.18
N ALA A 14 31.04 -58.69 36.41
CA ALA A 14 29.69 -58.25 36.02
C ALA A 14 29.23 -57.03 36.82
N ALA A 15 29.55 -56.96 38.12
CA ALA A 15 29.21 -55.83 38.97
C ALA A 15 29.97 -54.55 38.60
N ILE A 16 31.25 -54.65 38.17
CA ILE A 16 32.04 -53.49 37.72
C ILE A 16 31.52 -52.97 36.37
N ILE A 17 31.10 -53.84 35.46
CA ILE A 17 30.49 -53.42 34.18
C ILE A 17 29.12 -52.79 34.41
N ALA A 18 28.32 -53.31 35.35
CA ALA A 18 27.03 -52.72 35.71
C ALA A 18 27.16 -51.36 36.44
N LEU A 19 28.24 -51.14 37.21
CA LEU A 19 28.49 -49.88 37.91
C LEU A 19 28.98 -48.76 36.98
N VAL A 20 29.66 -49.10 35.88
CA VAL A 20 30.10 -48.11 34.86
C VAL A 20 28.93 -47.63 33.98
N VAL A 21 27.85 -48.40 33.87
CA VAL A 21 26.64 -48.03 33.10
C VAL A 21 25.68 -47.13 33.90
N LEU A 22 25.88 -46.96 35.21
CA LEU A 22 25.03 -46.17 36.10
C LEU A 22 25.62 -44.81 36.50
N ILE A 23 26.67 -44.34 35.83
CA ILE A 23 27.12 -42.95 35.99
C ILE A 23 26.15 -42.08 35.17
N PRO A 24 25.33 -41.22 35.79
CA PRO A 24 24.55 -40.26 35.03
C PRO A 24 25.53 -39.33 34.35
N LEU A 25 25.75 -39.51 33.04
CA LEU A 25 26.35 -38.47 32.22
C LEU A 25 25.46 -37.25 32.43
N LYS A 26 26.00 -36.23 33.11
CA LYS A 26 25.47 -34.88 33.02
C LYS A 26 25.64 -34.47 31.57
N CYS A 27 24.67 -34.86 30.74
CA CYS A 27 24.50 -34.33 29.42
C CYS A 27 24.25 -32.83 29.64
N LEU A 28 25.28 -32.04 29.44
CA LEU A 28 25.10 -30.63 29.16
C LEU A 28 24.28 -30.62 27.88
N SER A 29 22.96 -30.46 28.03
CA SER A 29 22.12 -30.01 26.95
C SER A 29 22.70 -28.66 26.53
N GLN A 30 23.53 -28.69 25.49
CA GLN A 30 23.85 -27.49 24.74
C GLN A 30 22.58 -27.21 23.95
N GLY A 31 21.74 -26.31 24.49
CA GLY A 31 20.74 -25.68 23.64
C GLY A 31 21.50 -25.11 22.46
N ILE A 32 21.16 -25.56 21.25
CA ILE A 32 21.55 -24.85 20.04
C ILE A 32 20.91 -23.47 20.23
N VAL A 33 21.70 -22.50 20.65
CA VAL A 33 21.33 -21.10 20.49
C VAL A 33 21.31 -20.92 18.99
N GLU A 34 20.13 -21.02 18.38
CA GLU A 34 19.96 -20.63 17.00
C GLU A 34 20.54 -19.23 16.89
N SER A 35 21.67 -19.12 16.16
CA SER A 35 22.23 -17.83 15.83
C SER A 35 21.16 -17.14 15.01
N VAL A 36 20.40 -16.22 15.64
CA VAL A 36 19.24 -15.63 14.99
C VAL A 36 19.70 -15.00 13.69
N ASN A 37 19.30 -15.60 12.58
CA ASN A 37 19.79 -15.23 11.27
C ASN A 37 19.31 -13.78 11.01
N PRO A 38 20.22 -12.81 10.80
CA PRO A 38 19.82 -11.43 10.53
C PRO A 38 18.83 -11.32 9.37
N ASN A 39 18.94 -12.20 8.36
CA ASN A 39 18.02 -12.26 7.23
C ASN A 39 16.62 -12.74 7.64
N GLU A 40 16.52 -13.63 8.63
CA GLU A 40 15.23 -14.08 9.16
C GLU A 40 14.52 -12.96 9.93
N LYS A 41 15.25 -12.22 10.77
CA LYS A 41 14.72 -11.01 11.43
C LYS A 41 14.22 -9.97 10.43
N ILE A 42 14.99 -9.71 9.37
CA ILE A 42 14.60 -8.81 8.28
C ILE A 42 13.34 -9.33 7.57
N PHE A 43 13.31 -10.63 7.26
CA PHE A 43 12.17 -11.25 6.60
C PHE A 43 10.89 -11.18 7.44
N LEU A 44 10.96 -11.37 8.75
CA LEU A 44 9.82 -11.26 9.67
C LEU A 44 9.38 -9.79 9.84
N ALA A 45 10.32 -8.87 9.97
CA ALA A 45 10.00 -7.45 10.13
C ALA A 45 9.36 -6.83 8.88
N ARG A 46 9.71 -7.30 7.67
CA ARG A 46 9.16 -6.82 6.40
C ARG A 46 7.64 -7.00 6.33
N THR A 47 6.93 -5.95 5.92
CA THR A 47 5.48 -6.01 5.66
C THR A 47 5.24 -6.48 4.22
N LYS A 48 5.00 -7.76 4.02
CA LYS A 48 5.07 -8.42 2.70
C LYS A 48 3.84 -8.17 1.85
N GLN A 49 2.68 -8.07 2.49
CA GLN A 49 1.40 -7.91 1.82
C GLN A 49 0.68 -6.66 2.32
N PHE A 50 -0.13 -6.05 1.46
CA PHE A 50 -0.92 -4.89 1.86
C PHE A 50 -1.93 -5.23 2.97
N ASN A 51 -2.51 -6.43 2.98
CA ASN A 51 -3.39 -6.85 4.08
C ASN A 51 -2.65 -6.97 5.42
N GLU A 52 -1.38 -7.38 5.38
CA GLU A 52 -0.52 -7.41 6.57
C GLU A 52 -0.24 -5.99 7.08
N PHE A 53 -0.05 -5.02 6.19
CA PHE A 53 0.03 -3.60 6.56
C PHE A 53 -1.22 -3.16 7.33
N LEU A 54 -2.42 -3.48 6.83
CA LEU A 54 -3.68 -3.13 7.48
C LEU A 54 -3.81 -3.78 8.85
N ASP A 55 -3.44 -5.05 8.99
CA ASP A 55 -3.52 -5.78 10.27
C ASP A 55 -2.54 -5.22 11.31
N ARG A 56 -1.31 -4.90 10.90
CA ARG A 56 -0.32 -4.24 11.76
C ARG A 56 -0.76 -2.83 12.15
N PHE A 57 -1.31 -2.04 11.22
CA PHE A 57 -1.83 -0.70 11.49
C PHE A 57 -2.98 -0.74 12.51
N ASN A 58 -3.89 -1.69 12.32
CA ASN A 58 -5.02 -1.94 13.23
C ASN A 58 -4.62 -2.65 14.53
N TYR A 59 -3.33 -2.96 14.70
CA TYR A 59 -2.77 -3.60 15.88
C TYR A 59 -3.41 -4.96 16.19
N ARG A 60 -3.75 -5.71 15.13
CA ARG A 60 -4.34 -7.05 15.21
C ARG A 60 -3.28 -8.14 15.28
N THR A 61 -2.19 -7.97 14.54
CA THR A 61 -1.11 -8.95 14.43
C THR A 61 0.26 -8.35 14.75
N THR A 62 1.17 -9.20 15.21
CA THR A 62 2.60 -8.90 15.42
C THR A 62 3.37 -8.95 14.09
N PHE A 63 4.69 -8.80 14.14
CA PHE A 63 5.56 -8.93 12.95
C PHE A 63 5.57 -10.35 12.35
N THR A 64 5.22 -11.38 13.14
CA THR A 64 5.17 -12.77 12.66
C THR A 64 3.79 -13.15 12.09
N GLY A 65 2.80 -12.25 12.20
CA GLY A 65 1.41 -12.54 11.81
C GLY A 65 0.54 -13.11 12.93
N GLU A 66 1.13 -13.41 14.10
CA GLU A 66 0.39 -13.88 15.27
C GLU A 66 -0.46 -12.76 15.89
N PRO A 67 -1.60 -13.05 16.54
CA PRO A 67 -2.38 -12.06 17.26
C PRO A 67 -1.55 -11.30 18.30
N VAL A 68 -1.83 -10.01 18.47
CA VAL A 68 -1.14 -9.21 19.50
C VAL A 68 -1.57 -9.65 20.90
N ASP A 69 -0.59 -10.05 21.72
CA ASP A 69 -0.77 -10.41 23.12
C ASP A 69 -0.21 -9.34 24.08
N GLN A 70 -0.29 -9.62 25.39
CA GLN A 70 0.16 -8.70 26.44
C GLN A 70 1.69 -8.55 26.48
N GLU A 71 2.42 -9.62 26.18
CA GLU A 71 3.89 -9.60 26.15
C GLU A 71 4.39 -8.71 25.01
N PHE A 72 3.85 -8.91 23.81
CA PHE A 72 4.13 -8.10 22.64
C PHE A 72 3.74 -6.65 22.89
N SER A 73 2.56 -6.41 23.46
CA SER A 73 2.08 -5.05 23.70
C SER A 73 2.95 -4.25 24.65
N SER A 74 3.57 -4.93 25.61
CA SER A 74 4.52 -4.30 26.54
C SER A 74 5.82 -3.88 25.85
N LYS A 75 6.28 -4.66 24.87
CA LYS A 75 7.53 -4.41 24.11
C LYS A 75 7.33 -3.45 22.93
N MET A 76 6.23 -3.60 22.22
CA MET A 76 5.87 -2.88 21.01
C MET A 76 4.46 -2.27 21.11
N PRO A 77 4.27 -1.20 21.92
CA PRO A 77 2.98 -0.52 21.99
C PRO A 77 2.54 -0.01 20.62
N ARG A 78 1.23 0.14 20.43
CA ARG A 78 0.63 0.57 19.15
C ARG A 78 1.26 1.80 18.52
N GLY A 79 1.60 2.82 19.30
CA GLY A 79 2.29 4.01 18.78
C GLY A 79 3.65 3.70 18.15
N LYS A 80 4.41 2.76 18.72
CA LYS A 80 5.67 2.28 18.11
C LYS A 80 5.41 1.47 16.85
N MET A 81 4.39 0.60 16.85
CA MET A 81 3.99 -0.16 15.66
C MET A 81 3.61 0.76 14.50
N VAL A 82 2.74 1.74 14.74
CA VAL A 82 2.34 2.74 13.72
C VAL A 82 3.56 3.50 13.19
N ASN A 83 4.47 3.93 14.07
CA ASN A 83 5.70 4.62 13.65
C ASN A 83 6.62 3.72 12.81
N ALA A 84 6.69 2.42 13.10
CA ALA A 84 7.47 1.44 12.34
C ALA A 84 6.89 1.16 10.94
N LEU A 85 5.61 1.51 10.70
CA LEU A 85 4.98 1.41 9.39
C LEU A 85 5.24 2.60 8.47
N PHE A 86 5.87 3.68 8.95
CA PHE A 86 6.36 4.74 8.08
C PHE A 86 7.65 4.34 7.38
N ASP A 87 7.91 4.90 6.20
CA ASP A 87 9.25 4.85 5.62
C ASP A 87 10.23 5.63 6.51
N LEU A 88 11.10 4.89 7.20
CA LEU A 88 12.10 5.47 8.09
C LEU A 88 13.30 6.08 7.34
N LYS A 89 13.36 5.93 6.00
CA LYS A 89 14.35 6.60 5.15
C LYS A 89 13.78 7.81 4.39
N ASP A 90 12.58 8.23 4.74
CA ASP A 90 12.03 9.47 4.20
C ASP A 90 12.93 10.64 4.60
N LYS A 91 13.53 11.32 3.62
CA LYS A 91 14.44 12.43 3.88
C LYS A 91 13.77 13.56 4.67
N ARG A 92 12.44 13.72 4.55
CA ARG A 92 11.70 14.76 5.28
C ARG A 92 11.77 14.62 6.79
N ILE A 93 12.12 13.44 7.31
CA ILE A 93 12.28 13.19 8.75
C ILE A 93 13.75 13.17 9.20
N ASP A 94 14.72 13.31 8.29
CA ASP A 94 16.15 13.32 8.58
C ASP A 94 16.69 14.76 8.63
N PRO A 95 17.04 15.30 9.83
CA PRO A 95 17.57 16.66 9.99
C PRO A 95 18.84 16.96 9.20
N GLY A 96 19.56 15.93 8.74
CA GLY A 96 20.78 16.08 7.94
C GLY A 96 20.54 16.36 6.45
N THR A 97 19.30 16.32 5.98
CA THR A 97 18.97 16.47 4.55
C THR A 97 18.34 17.82 4.23
N LYS A 98 18.40 18.22 2.96
CA LYS A 98 17.80 19.50 2.50
C LYS A 98 16.27 19.43 2.48
N GLU A 99 15.73 18.22 2.41
CA GLU A 99 14.31 17.92 2.35
C GLU A 99 13.66 17.84 3.74
N PHE A 100 14.44 17.95 4.82
CA PHE A 100 13.95 17.93 6.19
C PHE A 100 12.80 18.91 6.41
N SER A 101 11.75 18.45 7.09
CA SER A 101 10.59 19.27 7.41
C SER A 101 10.12 18.99 8.83
N GLN A 102 10.39 19.92 9.74
CA GLN A 102 9.87 19.85 11.11
C GLN A 102 8.34 19.75 11.10
N LYS A 103 7.67 20.50 10.20
CA LYS A 103 6.21 20.44 10.02
C LYS A 103 5.74 19.01 9.70
N TYR A 104 6.46 18.26 8.88
CA TYR A 104 6.10 16.88 8.55
C TYR A 104 6.35 15.92 9.72
N VAL A 105 7.44 16.12 10.48
CA VAL A 105 7.72 15.36 11.71
C VAL A 105 6.62 15.57 12.76
N ASP A 106 6.17 16.82 12.95
CA ASP A 106 5.09 17.17 13.86
C ASP A 106 3.76 16.58 13.37
N LEU A 107 3.50 16.62 12.06
CA LEU A 107 2.33 16.01 11.42
C LEU A 107 2.26 14.51 11.69
N LYS A 108 3.38 13.79 11.49
CA LYS A 108 3.50 12.35 11.76
C LYS A 108 3.26 12.04 13.24
N SER A 109 3.85 12.84 14.13
CA SER A 109 3.71 12.66 15.58
C SER A 109 2.26 12.85 16.03
N ARG A 110 1.58 13.89 15.52
CA ARG A 110 0.15 14.12 15.79
C ARG A 110 -0.72 13.00 15.24
N PHE A 111 -0.49 12.58 13.99
CA PHE A 111 -1.22 11.47 13.39
C PHE A 111 -1.09 10.18 14.23
N ALA A 112 0.15 9.79 14.59
CA ALA A 112 0.37 8.60 15.41
C ALA A 112 -0.29 8.71 16.79
N GLY A 113 -0.26 9.89 17.40
CA GLY A 113 -0.96 10.18 18.66
C GLY A 113 -2.48 10.04 18.53
N GLU A 114 -3.07 10.57 17.45
CA GLU A 114 -4.50 10.45 17.19
C GLU A 114 -4.93 9.01 16.90
N VAL A 115 -4.16 8.25 16.11
CA VAL A 115 -4.44 6.84 15.84
C VAL A 115 -4.51 6.03 17.13
N VAL A 116 -3.62 6.29 18.09
CA VAL A 116 -3.62 5.61 19.38
C VAL A 116 -4.76 6.10 20.28
N THR A 117 -4.90 7.41 20.47
CA THR A 117 -5.86 7.99 21.42
C THR A 117 -7.32 7.79 20.99
N LYS A 118 -7.61 7.92 19.69
CA LYS A 118 -8.95 7.70 19.11
C LYS A 118 -9.18 6.27 18.65
N ASN A 119 -8.20 5.37 18.81
CA ASN A 119 -8.25 3.99 18.33
C ASN A 119 -8.64 3.89 16.83
N LEU A 120 -8.09 4.75 15.98
CA LEU A 120 -8.46 4.79 14.56
C LEU A 120 -8.08 3.48 13.86
N GLN A 121 -9.00 2.88 13.12
CA GLN A 121 -8.78 1.63 12.39
C GLN A 121 -9.14 1.81 10.91
N ILE A 122 -8.53 1.00 10.05
CA ILE A 122 -8.83 0.93 8.62
C ILE A 122 -9.59 -0.36 8.38
N ALA A 123 -10.80 -0.29 7.83
CA ALA A 123 -11.54 -1.50 7.50
C ALA A 123 -10.90 -2.19 6.28
N ARG A 124 -10.69 -3.52 6.36
CA ARG A 124 -9.98 -4.30 5.33
C ARG A 124 -10.59 -4.19 3.93
N TYR A 125 -11.91 -4.02 3.87
CA TYR A 125 -12.66 -3.93 2.62
C TYR A 125 -13.31 -2.55 2.45
N SER A 126 -12.67 -1.51 2.98
CA SER A 126 -13.19 -0.14 2.87
C SER A 126 -13.11 0.36 1.44
N GLY A 127 -14.21 0.94 0.95
CA GLY A 127 -14.22 1.69 -0.30
C GLY A 127 -13.34 2.94 -0.27
N ASN A 128 -12.85 3.37 0.90
CA ASN A 128 -11.92 4.48 1.09
C ASN A 128 -10.45 4.05 1.01
N ILE A 129 -10.18 2.78 0.69
CA ILE A 129 -8.87 2.32 0.22
C ILE A 129 -8.87 2.44 -1.30
N ILE A 130 -8.12 3.41 -1.81
CA ILE A 130 -8.00 3.70 -3.23
C ILE A 130 -6.63 3.21 -3.71
N ALA A 131 -6.59 2.33 -4.70
CA ALA A 131 -5.36 1.92 -5.37
C ALA A 131 -5.13 2.80 -6.60
N GLU A 132 -4.07 3.60 -6.61
CA GLU A 132 -3.52 4.25 -7.81
C GLU A 132 -2.55 3.28 -8.49
N ALA A 133 -2.96 2.70 -9.61
CA ALA A 133 -2.11 1.88 -10.48
C ALA A 133 -1.50 2.76 -11.56
N ARG A 134 -0.25 3.18 -11.36
CA ARG A 134 0.54 3.88 -12.37
C ARG A 134 0.96 2.90 -13.43
N SER A 135 0.58 3.17 -14.67
CA SER A 135 0.56 2.19 -15.74
C SER A 135 1.14 2.72 -17.03
N SER A 136 1.75 1.82 -17.80
CA SER A 136 2.23 2.04 -19.16
C SER A 136 1.16 1.71 -20.17
N VAL A 137 1.00 2.58 -21.17
CA VAL A 137 0.04 2.41 -22.27
C VAL A 137 0.66 2.80 -23.60
N VAL A 138 0.08 2.30 -24.68
CA VAL A 138 0.36 2.76 -26.05
C VAL A 138 -0.90 3.40 -26.61
N PHE A 139 -0.82 4.68 -26.95
CA PHE A 139 -1.91 5.43 -27.57
C PHE A 139 -1.53 5.85 -28.98
N LYS A 140 -2.30 5.39 -29.98
CA LYS A 140 -2.03 5.67 -31.40
C LYS A 140 -0.56 5.40 -31.81
N GLY A 141 0.06 4.37 -31.23
CA GLY A 141 1.45 3.97 -31.51
C GLY A 141 2.53 4.67 -30.66
N ALA A 142 2.17 5.64 -29.81
CA ALA A 142 3.11 6.30 -28.90
C ALA A 142 2.98 5.77 -27.47
N HIS A 143 4.11 5.50 -26.81
CA HIS A 143 4.12 5.12 -25.39
C HIS A 143 3.75 6.31 -24.51
N GLY A 144 2.94 6.05 -23.49
CA GLY A 144 2.50 7.03 -22.50
C GLY A 144 2.30 6.39 -21.12
N LYS A 145 2.04 7.25 -20.13
CA LYS A 145 1.75 6.85 -18.75
C LYS A 145 0.37 7.36 -18.34
N ILE A 146 -0.35 6.54 -17.59
CA ILE A 146 -1.63 6.90 -16.97
C ILE A 146 -1.65 6.39 -15.52
N SER A 147 -2.48 7.01 -14.68
CA SER A 147 -2.83 6.51 -13.35
C SER A 147 -4.27 6.01 -13.39
N VAL A 148 -4.49 4.73 -13.10
CA VAL A 148 -5.82 4.14 -12.97
C VAL A 148 -6.16 4.08 -11.49
N PHE A 149 -7.26 4.68 -11.07
CA PHE A 149 -7.70 4.67 -9.67
C PHE A 149 -8.76 3.60 -9.46
N LEU A 150 -8.53 2.69 -8.52
CA LEU A 150 -9.44 1.61 -8.19
C LEU A 150 -9.85 1.65 -6.72
N ALA A 151 -11.02 1.13 -6.40
CA ALA A 151 -11.44 0.92 -5.02
C ALA A 151 -12.21 -0.40 -4.88
N GLN A 152 -12.36 -0.85 -3.64
CA GLN A 152 -13.19 -2.01 -3.32
C GLN A 152 -14.67 -1.64 -3.29
N GLU A 153 -15.50 -2.54 -3.81
CA GLU A 153 -16.95 -2.45 -3.83
C GLU A 153 -17.57 -3.77 -3.36
N VAL A 154 -18.56 -3.69 -2.47
CA VAL A 154 -19.33 -4.84 -2.00
C VAL A 154 -20.45 -5.15 -3.00
N VAL A 155 -20.55 -6.41 -3.42
CA VAL A 155 -21.55 -6.91 -4.38
C VAL A 155 -22.41 -7.97 -3.73
N GLY A 156 -23.70 -7.70 -3.63
CA GLY A 156 -24.64 -8.55 -2.89
C GLY A 156 -24.31 -8.54 -1.39
N GLU A 157 -24.46 -9.69 -0.74
CA GLU A 157 -24.35 -9.75 0.73
C GLU A 157 -22.91 -9.80 1.24
N ASN A 158 -21.94 -10.38 0.50
CA ASN A 158 -20.60 -10.64 1.05
C ASN A 158 -19.46 -10.81 0.02
N ARG A 159 -19.63 -10.39 -1.25
CA ARG A 159 -18.56 -10.46 -2.25
C ARG A 159 -17.90 -9.09 -2.40
N ILE A 160 -16.59 -9.06 -2.57
CA ILE A 160 -15.83 -7.83 -2.80
C ILE A 160 -15.14 -7.92 -4.15
N LYS A 161 -15.25 -6.87 -4.95
CA LYS A 161 -14.51 -6.69 -6.21
C LYS A 161 -13.76 -5.37 -6.19
N TRP A 162 -12.74 -5.26 -7.04
CA TRP A 162 -12.15 -3.96 -7.38
C TRP A 162 -12.92 -3.36 -8.55
N VAL A 163 -13.17 -2.06 -8.50
CA VAL A 163 -13.76 -1.27 -9.58
C VAL A 163 -12.86 -0.08 -9.91
N ILE A 164 -12.83 0.30 -11.19
CA ILE A 164 -12.12 1.51 -11.62
C ILE A 164 -13.04 2.70 -11.34
N LEU A 165 -12.52 3.67 -10.60
CA LEU A 165 -13.22 4.90 -10.25
C LEU A 165 -12.92 6.04 -11.22
N ASP A 166 -11.67 6.13 -11.68
CA ASP A 166 -11.22 7.20 -12.57
C ASP A 166 -9.89 6.81 -13.24
N VAL A 167 -9.50 7.54 -14.29
CA VAL A 167 -8.20 7.44 -14.94
C VAL A 167 -7.64 8.84 -15.19
N LYS A 168 -6.35 9.05 -14.92
CA LYS A 168 -5.66 10.33 -15.12
C LYS A 168 -4.36 10.15 -15.91
N GLY A 169 -3.87 11.24 -16.48
CA GLY A 169 -2.65 11.28 -17.26
C GLY A 169 -2.73 12.35 -18.34
N GLU A 170 -1.58 12.74 -18.90
CA GLU A 170 -1.50 13.79 -19.94
C GLU A 170 -2.36 13.48 -21.16
N LEU A 171 -2.54 12.19 -21.48
CA LEU A 171 -3.39 11.72 -22.57
C LEU A 171 -4.85 12.20 -22.45
N PHE A 172 -5.35 12.40 -21.23
CA PHE A 172 -6.70 12.88 -20.99
C PHE A 172 -6.78 14.42 -20.93
N ASN A 173 -5.64 15.11 -20.95
CA ASN A 173 -5.57 16.58 -21.00
C ASN A 173 -5.52 17.11 -22.44
N PHE A 174 -6.54 16.77 -23.25
CA PHE A 174 -6.59 17.15 -24.66
C PHE A 174 -7.34 18.46 -24.93
N LEU A 175 -8.09 18.95 -23.94
CA LEU A 175 -8.86 20.19 -24.01
C LEU A 175 -7.94 21.41 -23.76
N LYS A 176 -7.54 22.10 -24.84
CA LYS A 176 -6.59 23.22 -24.77
C LYS A 176 -7.29 24.57 -24.75
N THR A 177 -7.28 25.27 -23.61
CA THR A 177 -7.79 26.65 -23.54
C THR A 177 -6.76 27.66 -24.04
N ASP A 178 -7.08 28.36 -25.13
CA ASP A 178 -6.34 29.53 -25.63
C ASP A 178 -7.14 30.80 -25.33
N THR A 179 -6.65 31.62 -24.40
CA THR A 179 -7.37 32.82 -23.96
C THR A 179 -7.50 33.91 -25.01
N THR A 180 -6.84 33.78 -26.17
CA THR A 180 -6.78 34.85 -27.17
C THR A 180 -8.03 34.97 -28.04
N PHE A 181 -8.76 33.88 -28.29
CA PHE A 181 -9.95 33.90 -29.14
C PHE A 181 -11.14 33.13 -28.54
N ILE A 182 -12.26 33.84 -28.32
CA ILE A 182 -13.51 33.23 -27.89
C ILE A 182 -14.22 32.67 -29.12
N ARG A 183 -14.31 31.34 -29.19
CA ARG A 183 -15.17 30.64 -30.15
C ARG A 183 -16.55 30.44 -29.52
N PHE A 184 -17.61 30.61 -30.29
CA PHE A 184 -18.97 30.34 -29.83
C PHE A 184 -19.90 30.10 -31.00
N ILE A 185 -21.06 29.49 -30.72
CA ILE A 185 -22.18 29.42 -31.65
C ILE A 185 -23.10 30.60 -31.32
N PRO A 186 -23.31 31.57 -32.23
CA PRO A 186 -24.14 32.72 -31.92
C PRO A 186 -25.60 32.29 -31.71
N PRO A 187 -26.36 32.95 -30.82
CA PRO A 187 -27.75 32.60 -30.55
C PRO A 187 -28.60 32.53 -31.82
N SER A 188 -28.42 33.47 -32.76
CA SER A 188 -29.11 33.52 -34.06
C SER A 188 -28.89 32.32 -34.96
N SER A 189 -27.95 31.42 -34.63
CA SER A 189 -27.78 30.16 -35.36
C SER A 189 -29.02 29.26 -35.25
N ASN A 190 -29.85 29.45 -34.22
CA ASN A 190 -31.13 28.76 -34.05
C ASN A 190 -32.07 28.95 -35.27
N GLU A 191 -32.01 30.11 -35.93
CA GLU A 191 -32.82 30.42 -37.13
C GLU A 191 -32.27 29.77 -38.42
N THR A 192 -31.11 29.13 -38.34
CA THR A 192 -30.41 28.51 -39.48
C THR A 192 -30.11 27.03 -39.24
N ASP A 193 -30.90 26.39 -38.36
CA ASP A 193 -30.72 25.01 -37.94
C ASP A 193 -29.27 24.70 -37.51
N PHE A 194 -28.61 25.68 -36.89
CA PHE A 194 -27.22 25.61 -36.46
C PHE A 194 -26.23 25.21 -37.58
N MET A 195 -26.42 25.69 -38.82
CA MET A 195 -25.54 25.37 -39.96
C MET A 195 -24.03 25.54 -39.69
N ASN A 196 -23.66 26.49 -38.81
CA ASN A 196 -22.27 26.72 -38.40
C ASN A 196 -21.68 25.65 -37.47
N LEU A 197 -22.49 24.71 -36.96
CA LEU A 197 -22.07 23.63 -36.06
C LEU A 197 -21.03 22.73 -36.72
N LYS A 198 -21.16 22.45 -38.02
CA LYS A 198 -20.15 21.67 -38.76
C LYS A 198 -18.76 22.31 -38.63
N ARG A 199 -18.67 23.62 -38.89
CA ARG A 199 -17.41 24.37 -38.78
C ARG A 199 -16.87 24.37 -37.34
N ALA A 200 -17.74 24.45 -36.34
CA ALA A 200 -17.37 24.37 -34.93
C ALA A 200 -16.76 23.02 -34.56
N LEU A 201 -17.32 21.92 -35.08
CA LEU A 201 -16.85 20.55 -34.80
C LEU A 201 -15.63 20.13 -35.65
N ASP A 202 -15.41 20.76 -36.81
CA ASP A 202 -14.22 20.56 -37.63
C ASP A 202 -12.96 21.16 -36.97
N ASP A 203 -13.10 22.19 -36.10
CA ASP A 203 -11.98 22.81 -35.37
C ASP A 203 -11.66 22.06 -34.06
N ILE A 204 -11.09 20.86 -34.22
CA ILE A 204 -10.81 19.92 -33.12
C ILE A 204 -9.92 20.46 -32.00
N SER A 205 -9.14 21.51 -32.26
CA SER A 205 -8.19 22.06 -31.28
C SER A 205 -8.86 22.90 -30.19
N TYR A 206 -10.13 23.28 -30.39
CA TYR A 206 -10.82 24.24 -29.53
C TYR A 206 -12.24 23.78 -29.16
N LEU A 207 -12.47 22.47 -29.11
CA LEU A 207 -13.80 21.92 -28.81
C LEU A 207 -14.31 22.31 -27.42
N GLN A 208 -13.45 22.65 -26.44
CA GLN A 208 -13.93 23.16 -25.13
C GLN A 208 -14.80 24.43 -25.27
N TYR A 209 -14.50 25.24 -26.29
CA TYR A 209 -15.35 26.27 -26.91
C TYR A 209 -16.85 26.06 -26.73
N TYR A 210 -17.26 24.84 -27.05
CA TYR A 210 -18.65 24.53 -27.30
C TYR A 210 -19.24 23.68 -26.18
N ALA A 211 -18.46 23.40 -25.14
CA ALA A 211 -18.92 22.76 -23.92
C ALA A 211 -19.47 23.80 -22.94
N GLY A 212 -20.32 23.35 -22.00
CA GLY A 212 -20.76 24.20 -20.91
C GLY A 212 -19.58 24.69 -20.06
N LYS A 213 -19.75 25.83 -19.38
CA LYS A 213 -18.69 26.48 -18.58
C LYS A 213 -18.04 25.53 -17.57
N ASP A 214 -18.86 24.69 -16.93
CA ASP A 214 -18.44 23.79 -15.87
C ASP A 214 -18.28 22.34 -16.38
N TYR A 215 -18.06 22.17 -17.69
CA TYR A 215 -17.85 20.85 -18.29
C TYR A 215 -16.50 20.27 -17.90
N GLU A 216 -16.53 19.09 -17.30
CA GLU A 216 -15.36 18.25 -17.05
C GLU A 216 -15.52 16.94 -17.84
N PRO A 217 -14.52 16.54 -18.66
CA PRO A 217 -14.53 15.23 -19.30
C PRO A 217 -14.61 14.11 -18.29
N ASP A 218 -15.48 13.14 -18.53
CA ASP A 218 -15.42 11.85 -17.84
C ASP A 218 -14.29 11.00 -18.45
N ASN A 219 -13.13 11.05 -17.79
CA ASN A 219 -11.94 10.32 -18.23
C ASN A 219 -12.15 8.81 -18.23
N LEU A 220 -13.02 8.27 -17.36
CA LEU A 220 -13.29 6.84 -17.32
C LEU A 220 -14.05 6.39 -18.57
N THR A 221 -15.08 7.14 -18.97
CA THR A 221 -15.79 6.91 -20.23
C THR A 221 -14.85 7.00 -21.42
N LEU A 222 -13.99 8.03 -21.48
CA LEU A 222 -13.01 8.17 -22.55
C LEU A 222 -12.02 7.01 -22.57
N PHE A 223 -11.50 6.60 -21.41
CA PHE A 223 -10.60 5.47 -21.28
C PHE A 223 -11.23 4.18 -21.82
N PHE A 224 -12.45 3.85 -21.40
CA PHE A 224 -13.16 2.67 -21.90
C PHE A 224 -13.41 2.74 -23.40
N TYR A 225 -13.81 3.90 -23.93
CA TYR A 225 -13.96 4.08 -25.37
C TYR A 225 -12.64 3.84 -26.14
N LEU A 226 -11.53 4.43 -25.67
CA LEU A 226 -10.23 4.28 -26.32
C LEU A 226 -9.69 2.85 -26.27
N VAL A 227 -9.90 2.13 -25.17
CA VAL A 227 -9.54 0.71 -25.05
C VAL A 227 -10.43 -0.13 -25.96
N ASN A 228 -11.74 0.07 -25.91
CA ASN A 228 -12.71 -0.71 -26.69
C ASN A 228 -12.53 -0.54 -28.21
N THR A 229 -12.10 0.64 -28.65
CA THR A 229 -11.80 0.93 -30.06
C THR A 229 -10.39 0.52 -30.49
N GLY A 230 -9.55 0.06 -29.56
CA GLY A 230 -8.14 -0.28 -29.83
C GLY A 230 -7.22 0.93 -30.04
N ALA A 231 -7.72 2.16 -29.86
CA ALA A 231 -6.91 3.38 -29.96
C ALA A 231 -5.90 3.50 -28.81
N LEU A 232 -6.22 2.93 -27.65
CA LEU A 232 -5.34 2.81 -26.49
C LEU A 232 -5.16 1.34 -26.12
N LYS A 233 -3.90 0.90 -26.02
CA LYS A 233 -3.52 -0.42 -25.52
C LYS A 233 -2.91 -0.29 -24.14
N PHE A 234 -3.47 -0.98 -23.15
CA PHE A 234 -2.87 -1.12 -21.83
C PHE A 234 -1.71 -2.12 -21.89
N GLU A 235 -0.56 -1.78 -21.33
CA GLU A 235 0.61 -2.68 -21.33
C GLU A 235 0.77 -3.36 -19.98
N TYR A 236 1.12 -2.61 -18.93
CA TYR A 236 1.36 -3.14 -17.59
C TYR A 236 1.30 -2.04 -16.53
N VAL A 237 1.14 -2.45 -15.27
CA VAL A 237 1.23 -1.58 -14.10
C VAL A 237 2.70 -1.47 -13.68
N ASP A 238 3.22 -0.25 -13.62
CA ASP A 238 4.57 0.06 -13.15
C ASP A 238 4.64 0.05 -11.61
N GLU A 239 3.62 0.61 -10.97
CA GLU A 239 3.59 0.80 -9.52
C GLU A 239 2.15 0.89 -9.00
N VAL A 240 1.93 0.39 -7.78
CA VAL A 240 0.68 0.59 -7.04
C VAL A 240 0.93 1.44 -5.80
N ILE A 241 0.13 2.48 -5.63
CA ILE A 241 0.11 3.34 -4.45
C ILE A 241 -1.28 3.24 -3.83
N TYR A 242 -1.37 2.92 -2.55
CA TYR A 242 -2.66 2.97 -1.84
C TYR A 242 -2.84 4.31 -1.17
N HIS A 243 -3.95 4.98 -1.45
CA HIS A 243 -4.41 6.18 -0.78
C HIS A 243 -5.53 5.76 0.16
N ILE A 244 -5.33 5.93 1.46
CA ILE A 244 -6.30 5.51 2.47
C ILE A 244 -6.90 6.76 3.10
N THR A 245 -8.17 6.99 2.81
CA THR A 245 -8.97 8.12 3.33
C THR A 245 -10.01 7.67 4.37
N ASP A 246 -9.89 6.42 4.85
CA ASP A 246 -10.78 5.83 5.87
C ASP A 246 -10.61 6.46 7.27
N LEU A 247 -9.56 7.27 7.44
CA LEU A 247 -9.15 7.87 8.70
C LEU A 247 -9.67 9.32 8.76
N PRO A 248 -10.59 9.66 9.70
CA PRO A 248 -11.19 10.99 9.73
C PRO A 248 -10.15 12.12 9.82
N GLY A 249 -10.16 13.02 8.85
CA GLY A 249 -9.23 14.16 8.76
C GLY A 249 -7.85 13.84 8.17
N TRP A 250 -7.61 12.60 7.76
CA TRP A 250 -6.28 12.13 7.34
C TRP A 250 -6.31 11.38 6.00
N CYS A 251 -5.22 11.48 5.25
CA CYS A 251 -4.91 10.61 4.13
C CYS A 251 -3.49 10.09 4.29
N ILE A 252 -3.31 8.77 4.21
CA ILE A 252 -1.99 8.15 4.11
C ILE A 252 -1.79 7.54 2.74
N LYS A 253 -0.58 7.70 2.19
CA LYS A 253 -0.15 6.97 0.99
C LYS A 253 0.77 5.84 1.39
N VAL A 254 0.50 4.63 0.89
CA VAL A 254 1.26 3.43 1.17
C VAL A 254 1.86 2.90 -0.13
N ARG A 255 3.17 2.66 -0.12
CA ARG A 255 3.94 2.16 -1.28
C ARG A 255 4.76 0.96 -0.86
N GLU A 256 5.15 0.13 -1.83
CA GLU A 256 6.11 -0.94 -1.58
C GLU A 256 7.55 -0.43 -1.72
N PHE A 257 8.38 -0.69 -0.70
CA PHE A 257 9.81 -0.42 -0.69
C PHE A 257 10.60 -1.73 -0.67
N ASN A 258 11.22 -2.09 -1.78
CA ASN A 258 12.04 -3.30 -1.86
C ASN A 258 13.49 -3.02 -1.46
N ARG A 259 13.82 -3.26 -0.19
CA ARG A 259 15.18 -3.12 0.36
C ARG A 259 15.45 -4.20 1.41
N ASN A 260 16.71 -4.61 1.55
CA ASN A 260 17.11 -5.67 2.49
C ASN A 260 17.33 -5.14 3.92
N GLU A 261 16.27 -4.60 4.52
CA GLU A 261 16.31 -3.95 5.83
C GLU A 261 15.01 -4.19 6.61
N LEU A 262 15.05 -3.99 7.93
CA LEU A 262 13.91 -4.24 8.82
C LEU A 262 12.66 -3.45 8.43
N ASN A 263 12.82 -2.17 8.05
CA ASN A 263 11.73 -1.32 7.58
C ASN A 263 11.66 -1.41 6.05
N SER A 264 10.92 -2.39 5.53
CA SER A 264 10.75 -2.65 4.10
C SER A 264 9.37 -3.26 3.80
N GLY A 265 9.01 -3.35 2.52
CA GLY A 265 7.69 -3.79 2.06
C GLY A 265 6.69 -2.64 2.01
N TRP A 266 5.42 -2.89 2.32
CA TRP A 266 4.37 -1.88 2.32
C TRP A 266 4.51 -0.92 3.51
N LEU A 267 4.82 0.35 3.23
CA LEU A 267 5.05 1.39 4.23
C LEU A 267 4.34 2.69 3.85
N ILE A 268 3.99 3.48 4.86
CA ILE A 268 3.47 4.84 4.70
C ILE A 268 4.60 5.70 4.12
N SER A 269 4.44 6.07 2.86
CA SER A 269 5.36 6.93 2.12
C SER A 269 5.01 8.41 2.24
N ASP A 270 3.75 8.73 2.54
CA ASP A 270 3.28 10.12 2.64
C ASP A 270 2.07 10.21 3.58
N LEU A 271 1.92 11.39 4.19
CA LEU A 271 0.85 11.70 5.12
C LEU A 271 0.39 13.14 4.87
N SER A 272 -0.92 13.33 4.75
CA SER A 272 -1.54 14.64 4.66
C SER A 272 -2.84 14.68 5.45
N GLU A 273 -3.28 15.89 5.78
CA GLU A 273 -4.67 16.10 6.19
C GLU A 273 -5.58 15.96 4.98
N ASN A 274 -6.78 15.41 5.19
CA ASN A 274 -7.79 15.28 4.16
C ASN A 274 -9.19 15.36 4.77
N THR A 275 -10.01 16.26 4.24
CA THR A 275 -11.44 16.37 4.56
C THR A 275 -12.32 16.09 3.35
N LEU A 276 -11.71 15.77 2.20
CA LEU A 276 -12.44 15.48 0.97
C LEU A 276 -12.97 14.06 1.01
N GLU A 277 -14.20 13.90 0.50
CA GLU A 277 -14.78 12.60 0.22
C GLU A 277 -14.03 11.92 -0.92
N ARG A 278 -14.15 10.59 -1.02
CA ARG A 278 -13.36 9.75 -1.93
C ARG A 278 -13.25 10.28 -3.37
N TYR A 279 -14.38 10.63 -3.99
CA TYR A 279 -14.38 11.07 -5.39
C TYR A 279 -13.77 12.47 -5.56
N GLU A 280 -14.02 13.38 -4.62
CA GLU A 280 -13.42 14.72 -4.60
C GLU A 280 -11.91 14.64 -4.37
N TYR A 281 -11.48 13.76 -3.48
CA TYR A 281 -10.08 13.46 -3.26
C TYR A 281 -9.40 12.99 -4.55
N ILE A 282 -9.99 12.00 -5.24
CA ILE A 282 -9.46 11.51 -6.52
C ILE A 282 -9.39 12.65 -7.52
N ARG A 283 -10.44 13.46 -7.68
CA ARG A 283 -10.45 14.62 -8.59
C ARG A 283 -9.35 15.64 -8.26
N ALA A 284 -9.07 15.87 -6.98
CA ALA A 284 -8.03 16.79 -6.54
C ALA A 284 -6.58 16.30 -6.78
N LEU A 285 -6.37 14.99 -6.99
CA LEU A 285 -5.06 14.45 -7.38
C LEU A 285 -4.69 14.96 -8.78
N LYS A 286 -3.47 15.47 -8.94
CA LYS A 286 -2.96 15.90 -10.25
C LYS A 286 -2.31 14.73 -10.99
#